data_AF-A0AAE0KZ08-F1
#
_entry.id   AF-A0AAE0KZ08-F1
#
_cell.length_a   1.000
_cell.length_b   1.000
_cell.length_c   1.000
_cell.angle_alpha   90.00
_cell.angle_beta   90.00
_cell.angle_gamma   90.00
#
_symmetry.space_group_name_H-M   'P 1'
#
loop_
_entity.id
_entity.type
_entity.pdbx_description
1 polymer ?
#
loop_
_entity_poly.entity_id
_entity_poly.type
_entity_poly.pdbx_seq_one_letter_code
_entity_poly.pdbx_strand_id
1 'polypeptide(L)'
;MDVEAGFKKTALSMTLDQFLWSPIFFATYLIPMNAALNGKAPSEALQDVKSELIPTLIASAKVWTPANAIIYNVPLTWRVLAANGFDLVWAIYLSIFVTDDDQANQESSTAEAIE
;
A
#
# COMPACT_ATOMS: atom_id res chain seq x y z
N MET A 1 17.52 -30.38 3.23
CA MET A 1 17.13 -30.30 1.81
C MET A 1 15.90 -29.40 1.67
N ASP A 2 15.79 -28.36 2.51
CA ASP A 2 14.49 -27.73 2.84
C ASP A 2 14.44 -26.24 2.47
N VAL A 3 15.53 -25.72 1.89
CA VAL A 3 15.62 -24.32 1.44
C VAL A 3 14.68 -24.07 0.26
N GLU A 4 14.55 -25.05 -0.64
CA GLU A 4 13.67 -24.96 -1.82
C GLU A 4 12.18 -25.01 -1.43
N ALA A 5 11.81 -25.85 -0.46
CA ALA A 5 10.45 -25.91 0.09
C ALA A 5 10.10 -24.63 0.88
N GLY A 6 11.06 -24.10 1.65
CA GLY A 6 10.92 -22.83 2.35
C GLY A 6 10.73 -21.65 1.39
N PHE A 7 11.52 -21.59 0.32
CA PHE A 7 11.42 -20.54 -0.70
C PHE A 7 10.09 -20.58 -1.46
N LYS A 8 9.63 -21.77 -1.88
CA LYS A 8 8.33 -21.95 -2.54
C LYS A 8 7.17 -21.50 -1.65
N LYS A 9 7.20 -21.85 -0.36
CA LYS A 9 6.20 -21.41 0.62
C LYS A 9 6.21 -19.89 0.79
N THR A 10 7.39 -19.30 0.94
CA THR A 10 7.59 -17.85 1.03
C THR A 10 7.06 -17.12 -0.20
N ALA A 11 7.43 -17.57 -1.40
CA ALA A 11 6.99 -16.96 -2.65
C ALA A 11 5.47 -17.07 -2.84
N LEU A 12 4.88 -18.21 -2.48
CA LEU A 12 3.44 -18.39 -2.50
C LEU A 12 2.74 -17.46 -1.50
N SER A 13 3.26 -17.37 -0.27
CA SER A 13 2.73 -16.45 0.74
C SER A 13 2.79 -15.00 0.30
N MET A 14 3.91 -14.55 -0.29
CA MET A 14 4.04 -13.20 -0.85
C MET A 14 3.06 -12.96 -2.00
N THR A 15 2.85 -13.95 -2.86
CA THR A 15 1.91 -13.82 -3.99
C THR A 15 0.48 -13.72 -3.48
N LEU A 16 0.09 -14.56 -2.52
CA LEU A 16 -1.22 -14.49 -1.89
C LEU A 16 -1.42 -13.15 -1.17
N ASP A 17 -0.39 -12.64 -0.51
CA ASP A 17 -0.43 -11.35 0.16
C ASP A 17 -0.61 -10.18 -0.82
N GLN A 18 0.10 -10.19 -1.96
CA GLN A 18 0.06 -9.08 -2.92
C GLN A 18 -1.16 -9.11 -3.83
N PHE A 19 -1.72 -10.28 -4.12
CA PHE A 19 -2.83 -10.43 -5.08
C PHE A 19 -4.19 -10.76 -4.46
N LEU A 20 -4.25 -11.19 -3.20
CA LEU A 20 -5.53 -11.41 -2.50
C LEU A 20 -5.68 -10.49 -1.30
N TRP A 21 -4.71 -10.45 -0.39
CA TRP A 21 -4.86 -9.68 0.84
C TRP A 21 -4.75 -8.16 0.60
N SER A 22 -3.70 -7.73 -0.09
CA SER A 22 -3.44 -6.31 -0.36
C SER A 22 -4.61 -5.61 -1.09
N PRO A 23 -5.20 -6.15 -2.18
CA PRO A 23 -6.36 -5.53 -2.82
C PRO A 23 -7.56 -5.41 -1.87
N ILE A 24 -7.83 -6.44 -1.06
CA ILE A 24 -8.95 -6.43 -0.13
C ILE A 24 -8.70 -5.36 0.95
N PHE A 25 -7.52 -5.34 1.55
CA PHE A 25 -7.15 -4.38 2.58
C PHE A 25 -7.20 -2.94 2.06
N PHE A 26 -6.66 -2.68 0.86
CA PHE A 26 -6.66 -1.34 0.28
C PHE A 26 -8.07 -0.86 -0.08
N ALA A 27 -8.88 -1.73 -0.71
CA ALA A 27 -10.23 -1.38 -1.14
C ALA A 27 -11.24 -1.26 0.01
N THR A 28 -11.05 -2.00 1.11
CA THR A 28 -12.04 -2.06 2.21
C THR A 28 -11.64 -1.23 3.42
N TYR A 29 -10.35 -0.98 3.62
CA TYR A 29 -9.84 -0.29 4.80
C TYR A 29 -9.02 0.93 4.43
N LEU A 30 -7.87 0.78 3.76
CA LEU A 30 -6.90 1.88 3.62
C LEU A 30 -7.51 3.13 2.96
N ILE A 31 -8.09 2.97 1.77
CA ILE A 31 -8.62 4.09 0.97
C ILE A 31 -9.94 4.62 1.58
N PRO A 32 -10.94 3.79 1.94
CA PRO A 32 -12.16 4.30 2.56
C PRO A 32 -11.95 4.96 3.93
N MET A 33 -11.02 4.43 4.74
CA MET A 33 -10.67 5.03 6.03
C MET A 33 -9.99 6.38 5.84
N ASN A 34 -9.12 6.50 4.85
CA ASN A 34 -8.49 7.77 4.51
C ASN A 34 -9.54 8.83 4.12
N ALA A 35 -10.44 8.47 3.20
CA ALA A 35 -11.54 9.34 2.78
C ALA A 35 -12.41 9.77 3.98
N ALA A 36 -12.73 8.85 4.90
CA ALA A 36 -13.49 9.15 6.11
C ALA A 36 -12.75 10.11 7.06
N LEU A 37 -11.43 9.95 7.23
CA LEU A 37 -10.60 10.83 8.07
C LEU A 37 -10.47 12.24 7.48
N ASN A 38 -10.50 12.35 6.15
CA ASN A 38 -10.52 13.62 5.42
C ASN A 38 -11.91 14.25 5.30
N GLY A 39 -12.95 13.61 5.85
CA GLY A 39 -14.33 14.13 5.85
C GLY A 39 -15.06 14.00 4.51
N LYS A 40 -14.54 13.20 3.57
CA LYS A 40 -15.17 12.94 2.27
C LYS A 40 -16.46 12.11 2.43
N ALA A 41 -17.40 12.28 1.51
CA ALA A 41 -18.62 11.48 1.47
C ALA A 41 -18.33 10.01 1.07
N PRO A 42 -19.14 9.03 1.53
CA PRO A 42 -18.93 7.62 1.17
C PRO A 42 -18.99 7.33 -0.34
N SER A 43 -19.68 8.16 -1.12
CA SER A 43 -19.70 8.06 -2.58
C SER A 43 -18.37 8.43 -3.22
N GLU A 44 -17.65 9.40 -2.64
CA GLU A 44 -16.32 9.84 -3.08
C GLU A 44 -15.28 8.78 -2.71
N ALA A 45 -15.39 8.17 -1.53
CA ALA A 45 -14.54 7.05 -1.12
C ALA A 45 -14.57 5.87 -2.10
N LEU A 46 -15.74 5.57 -2.70
CA LEU A 46 -15.85 4.53 -3.73
C LEU A 46 -15.19 4.92 -5.06
N GLN A 47 -15.12 6.22 -5.34
CA GLN A 47 -14.45 6.76 -6.51
C GLN A 47 -12.93 6.72 -6.31
N ASP A 48 -12.46 7.12 -5.13
CA ASP A 48 -11.07 7.03 -4.67
C ASP A 48 -10.58 5.58 -4.71
N VAL A 49 -11.39 4.61 -4.25
CA VAL A 49 -11.03 3.17 -4.37
C VAL A 49 -10.85 2.76 -5.84
N LYS A 50 -11.61 3.30 -6.79
CA LYS A 50 -11.44 2.93 -8.21
C LYS A 50 -10.21 3.56 -8.84
N SER A 51 -9.87 4.80 -8.47
CA SER A 51 -8.71 5.52 -9.01
C SER A 51 -7.40 5.11 -8.35
N GLU A 52 -7.39 4.94 -7.03
CA GLU A 52 -6.17 4.78 -6.22
C GLU A 52 -5.79 3.33 -5.96
N LEU A 53 -6.72 2.37 -6.08
CA LEU A 53 -6.45 0.97 -5.74
C LEU A 53 -5.33 0.37 -6.60
N ILE A 54 -5.39 0.55 -7.92
CA ILE A 54 -4.38 0.01 -8.85
C ILE A 54 -3.01 0.71 -8.66
N PRO A 55 -2.91 2.05 -8.62
CA PRO A 55 -1.68 2.74 -8.27
C PRO A 55 -1.07 2.28 -6.94
N THR A 56 -1.90 2.16 -5.89
CA THR A 56 -1.47 1.73 -4.55
C THR A 56 -0.95 0.30 -4.55
N LEU A 57 -1.61 -0.61 -5.29
CA LEU A 57 -1.15 -1.98 -5.50
C LEU A 57 0.20 -2.05 -6.21
N ILE A 58 0.37 -1.26 -7.28
CA ILE A 58 1.63 -1.20 -8.03
C ILE A 58 2.75 -0.63 -7.15
N ALA A 59 2.47 0.44 -6.39
CA ALA A 59 3.42 1.03 -5.46
C ALA A 59 3.82 0.05 -4.36
N SER A 60 2.84 -0.61 -3.73
CA SER A 60 3.07 -1.68 -2.73
C SER A 60 3.94 -2.79 -3.31
N ALA A 61 3.63 -3.30 -4.51
CA ALA A 61 4.44 -4.34 -5.14
C ALA A 61 5.87 -3.87 -5.43
N LYS A 62 6.07 -2.62 -5.89
CA LYS A 62 7.39 -2.05 -6.17
C LYS A 62 8.24 -1.89 -4.91
N VAL A 63 7.64 -1.56 -3.77
CA VAL A 63 8.35 -1.40 -2.48
C VAL A 63 8.61 -2.75 -1.83
N TRP A 64 7.59 -3.61 -1.75
CA TRP A 64 7.66 -4.87 -1.01
C TRP A 64 8.42 -5.96 -1.75
N THR A 65 8.48 -5.96 -3.09
CA THR A 65 9.27 -6.95 -3.84
C THR A 65 10.78 -6.88 -3.50
N PRO A 66 11.46 -5.73 -3.62
CA PRO A 66 12.86 -5.60 -3.22
C PRO A 66 13.04 -5.68 -1.70
N ALA A 67 12.12 -5.14 -0.90
CA ALA A 67 12.18 -5.27 0.57
C ALA A 67 12.18 -6.74 1.01
N ASN A 68 11.29 -7.55 0.45
CA ASN A 68 11.25 -8.98 0.74
C ASN A 68 12.52 -9.70 0.29
N ALA A 69 13.09 -9.35 -0.87
CA ALA A 69 14.39 -9.89 -1.29
C ALA A 69 15.48 -9.62 -0.23
N ILE A 70 15.52 -8.42 0.36
CA ILE A 70 16.46 -8.07 1.43
C ILE A 70 16.12 -8.84 2.73
N ILE A 71 14.85 -8.83 3.15
CA ILE A 71 14.39 -9.50 4.38
C ILE A 71 14.72 -11.00 4.36
N TYR A 72 14.55 -11.68 3.21
CA TYR A 72 14.87 -13.10 3.13
C TYR A 72 16.37 -13.41 3.16
N ASN A 73 17.23 -12.45 2.81
CA ASN A 73 18.68 -12.56 2.98
C ASN A 73 19.16 -12.29 4.41
N VAL A 74 18.31 -11.70 5.26
CA VAL A 74 18.61 -11.42 6.68
C VAL A 74 18.37 -12.68 7.53
N PRO A 75 19.19 -12.95 8.57
CA PRO A 75 18.98 -14.08 9.49
C PRO A 75 17.59 -14.08 10.13
N LEU A 76 17.02 -15.26 10.36
CA LEU A 76 15.62 -15.43 10.80
C LEU A 76 15.24 -14.58 12.03
N THR A 77 16.14 -14.46 13.00
CA THR A 77 15.97 -13.65 14.22
C THR A 77 15.83 -12.16 13.95
N TRP A 78 16.40 -11.66 12.86
CA TRP A 78 16.42 -10.25 12.48
C TRP A 78 15.39 -9.90 11.42
N ARG A 79 14.72 -10.89 10.81
CA ARG A 79 13.72 -10.67 9.76
C ARG A 79 12.55 -9.82 10.24
N VAL A 80 12.08 -10.03 11.47
CA VAL A 80 11.00 -9.22 12.05
C VAL A 80 11.44 -7.77 12.16
N LEU A 81 12.66 -7.51 12.64
CA LEU A 81 13.19 -6.15 12.77
C LEU A 81 13.35 -5.48 11.39
N ALA A 82 13.89 -6.21 10.41
CA ALA A 82 14.02 -5.71 9.03
C ALA A 82 12.64 -5.40 8.41
N ALA A 83 11.67 -6.30 8.57
CA ALA A 83 10.31 -6.12 8.06
C ALA A 83 9.63 -4.88 8.67
N ASN A 84 9.72 -4.68 9.99
CA ASN A 84 9.18 -3.47 10.64
C ASN A 84 9.90 -2.20 10.21
N GLY A 85 11.19 -2.26 9.89
CA GLY A 85 11.94 -1.14 9.32
C GLY A 85 11.43 -0.73 7.94
N PHE A 86 11.18 -1.70 7.05
CA PHE A 86 10.56 -1.44 5.75
C PHE A 86 9.10 -0.98 5.88
N ASP A 87 8.37 -1.49 6.87
CA ASP A 87 7.00 -1.06 7.16
C ASP A 87 6.94 0.42 7.57
N LEU A 88 7.91 0.91 8.35
CA LEU A 88 8.03 2.33 8.66
C LEU A 88 8.25 3.18 7.41
N VAL A 89 9.10 2.72 6.47
CA VAL A 89 9.32 3.41 5.19
C VAL A 89 8.04 3.41 4.35
N TRP A 90 7.30 2.30 4.33
CA TRP A 90 6.02 2.20 3.66
C TRP A 90 4.97 3.16 4.24
N ALA A 91 4.89 3.26 5.57
CA ALA A 91 3.99 4.20 6.24
C ALA A 91 4.31 5.67 5.89
N ILE A 92 5.59 6.03 5.80
CA ILE A 92 6.02 7.36 5.35
C ILE A 92 5.61 7.60 3.89
N TYR A 93 5.85 6.61 3.01
CA TYR A 93 5.47 6.70 1.61
C TYR A 93 3.96 6.93 1.43
N LEU A 94 3.13 6.17 2.14
CA LEU A 94 1.68 6.34 2.11
C LEU A 94 1.26 7.73 2.59
N SER A 95 1.90 8.27 3.64
CA SER A 95 1.59 9.62 4.13
C SER A 95 1.85 10.69 3.07
N ILE A 96 2.95 10.58 2.32
CA ILE A 96 3.29 11.55 1.26
C ILE A 96 2.32 11.38 0.08
N PHE A 97 2.11 10.15 -0.37
CA PHE A 97 1.23 9.85 -1.50
C PHE A 97 -0.20 10.34 -1.26
N VAL A 98 -0.74 10.14 -0.06
CA VAL A 98 -2.06 10.65 0.36
C VAL A 98 -2.10 12.18 0.32
N THR A 99 -1.06 12.84 0.81
CA THR A 99 -1.03 14.32 0.91
C THR A 99 -0.99 14.97 -0.48
N ASP A 100 -0.26 14.38 -1.42
CA ASP A 100 -0.18 14.89 -2.80
C ASP A 100 -1.54 14.75 -3.52
N ASP A 101 -2.27 13.66 -3.32
CA ASP A 101 -3.60 13.46 -3.92
C ASP A 101 -4.66 14.41 -3.35
N ASP A 102 -4.62 14.69 -2.04
CA ASP A 102 -5.52 15.66 -1.40
C ASP A 102 -5.29 17.10 -1.92
N GLN A 103 -4.03 17.49 -2.18
CA GLN A 103 -3.70 18.81 -2.73
C GLN A 103 -4.18 18.98 -4.18
N ALA A 104 -3.97 17.97 -5.03
CA ALA A 104 -4.41 18.01 -6.42
C ALA A 104 -5.94 18.11 -6.55
N ASN A 105 -6.68 17.44 -5.65
CA ASN A 105 -8.14 17.48 -5.66
C ASN A 105 -8.69 18.82 -5.14
N GLN A 106 -8.04 19.44 -4.14
CA GLN A 106 -8.39 20.78 -3.65
C GLN A 106 -8.14 21.86 -4.71
N GLU A 107 -7.01 21.82 -5.43
CA GLU A 107 -6.72 22.78 -6.50
C GLU A 107 -7.76 22.73 -7.63
N SER A 108 -8.15 21.54 -8.09
CA SER A 108 -9.21 21.38 -9.12
C SER A 108 -10.56 21.95 -8.66
N SER A 109 -10.97 21.68 -7.42
CA SER A 109 -12.26 22.20 -6.89
C SER A 109 -12.25 23.73 -6.74
N THR A 110 -11.12 24.32 -6.36
CA THR A 110 -10.99 25.78 -6.31
C THR A 110 -10.95 26.43 -7.69
N ALA A 111 -10.38 25.77 -8.70
CA ALA A 111 -10.34 26.29 -10.07
C ALA A 111 -11.75 26.33 -10.70
N GLU A 112 -12.56 25.30 -10.50
CA GLU A 112 -13.95 25.26 -10.99
C GLU A 112 -14.87 26.27 -10.29
N ALA A 113 -14.57 26.66 -9.05
CA ALA A 113 -15.35 27.67 -8.32
C ALA A 113 -15.08 29.12 -8.76
N ILE A 114 -14.04 29.36 -9.55
CA ILE A 114 -13.61 30.69 -10.00
C ILE A 114 -14.01 30.95 -11.47
N GLU A 115 -14.43 29.93 -12.22
CA GLU A 115 -14.96 30.02 -13.59
C GLU A 115 -16.49 30.22 -13.63
#